data_AF-M4EGH8-F1
#
_entry.id   AF-M4EGH8-F1
#
_cell.length_a   1.000
_cell.length_b   1.000
_cell.length_c   1.000
_cell.angle_alpha   90.00
_cell.angle_beta   90.00
_cell.angle_gamma   90.00
#
_symmetry.space_group_name_H-M   'P 1'
#
loop_
_entity.id
_entity.type
_entity.pdbx_description
1 polymer ?
#
loop_
_entity_poly.entity_id
_entity_poly.type
_entity_poly.pdbx_seq_one_letter_code
_entity_poly.pdbx_strand_id
1 'polypeptide(L)'
;MLVNAEYFVAINVTFKNSYNNITSSLVPYKEVKVAPSIVLMADKAWFYGCSFISVQDTLADFVDRHYFKNCYIEGAIDFIWRGGQSIYEKCVIYVKGMTKDEMVEGGAMLPGFITAQGRQSEQDTSGFVFKYCVIKGDGTAFLGRAYRGYSRVVFYATSMSNVIVPQGWDAWLNKGEEDKITFAEVNCTGEGANKQGRAA
;
A
#
# COMPACT_ATOMS: atom_id res chain seq x y z
N MET A 1 -13.42 1.38 -10.65
CA MET A 1 -13.90 2.73 -11.04
C MET A 1 -12.72 3.56 -11.54
N LEU A 2 -12.90 4.42 -12.55
CA LEU A 2 -11.90 5.41 -12.95
C LEU A 2 -12.36 6.80 -12.48
N VAL A 3 -11.51 7.52 -11.76
CA VAL A 3 -11.73 8.93 -11.39
C VAL A 3 -10.78 9.77 -12.23
N ASN A 4 -11.33 10.59 -13.12
CA ASN A 4 -10.58 11.49 -14.00
C ASN A 4 -11.29 12.86 -14.05
N ALA A 5 -11.53 13.43 -12.88
CA ALA A 5 -12.19 14.72 -12.70
C ALA A 5 -11.55 15.45 -11.52
N GLU A 6 -11.05 16.65 -11.75
CA GLU A 6 -10.47 17.48 -10.69
C GLU A 6 -11.49 17.74 -9.56
N TYR A 7 -11.00 17.90 -8.34
CA TYR A 7 -11.82 18.17 -7.15
C TYR A 7 -12.88 17.09 -6.87
N PHE A 8 -12.71 15.87 -7.37
CA PHE A 8 -13.60 14.77 -7.04
C PHE A 8 -13.61 14.53 -5.52
N VAL A 9 -14.81 14.41 -4.94
CA VAL A 9 -14.98 14.10 -3.52
C VAL A 9 -15.84 12.85 -3.36
N ALA A 10 -15.37 11.91 -2.54
CA ALA A 10 -16.19 10.79 -2.07
C ALA A 10 -16.19 10.72 -0.54
N ILE A 11 -17.36 10.47 0.03
CA ILE A 11 -17.59 10.43 1.47
C ILE A 11 -18.37 9.17 1.81
N ASN A 12 -17.84 8.33 2.70
CA ASN A 12 -18.50 7.12 3.21
C ASN A 12 -18.93 6.13 2.11
N VAL A 13 -18.12 6.00 1.06
CA VAL A 13 -18.34 5.08 -0.05
C VAL A 13 -17.31 3.95 -0.04
N THR A 14 -17.77 2.73 -0.34
CA THR A 14 -16.89 1.57 -0.56
C THR A 14 -16.70 1.33 -2.05
N PHE A 15 -15.44 1.33 -2.48
CA PHE A 15 -14.99 0.87 -3.79
C PHE A 15 -14.41 -0.54 -3.63
N LYS A 16 -15.06 -1.54 -4.23
CA LYS A 16 -14.63 -2.94 -4.12
C LYS A 16 -14.49 -3.58 -5.49
N ASN A 17 -13.41 -4.31 -5.68
CA ASN A 17 -13.27 -5.30 -6.74
C ASN A 17 -13.23 -6.69 -6.11
N SER A 18 -14.09 -7.59 -6.57
CA SER A 18 -14.30 -8.92 -5.96
C SER A 18 -13.67 -10.07 -6.72
N TYR A 19 -12.76 -9.80 -7.67
CA TYR A 19 -12.20 -10.81 -8.57
C TYR A 19 -11.55 -12.00 -7.84
N ASN A 20 -10.71 -11.76 -6.83
CA ASN A 20 -10.11 -12.81 -6.00
C ASN A 20 -10.85 -12.92 -4.68
N ASN A 21 -11.94 -13.69 -4.67
CA ASN A 21 -12.93 -13.79 -3.59
C ASN A 21 -12.30 -13.75 -2.17
N ILE A 22 -12.39 -12.58 -1.52
CA ILE A 22 -11.75 -12.29 -0.23
C ILE A 22 -12.50 -12.95 0.96
N THR A 23 -13.52 -13.77 0.69
CA THR A 23 -14.30 -14.43 1.76
C THR A 23 -13.50 -15.47 2.53
N SER A 24 -12.40 -15.98 1.98
CA SER A 24 -11.45 -16.79 2.73
C SER A 24 -10.47 -15.92 3.51
N SER A 25 -10.05 -16.41 4.68
CA SER A 25 -9.02 -15.74 5.49
C SER A 25 -7.71 -15.54 4.71
N LEU A 26 -7.44 -16.40 3.72
CA LEU A 26 -6.22 -16.40 2.92
C LEU A 26 -6.53 -16.44 1.42
N VAL A 27 -5.73 -15.75 0.60
CA VAL A 27 -5.83 -15.75 -0.87
C VAL A 27 -4.68 -16.57 -1.48
N PRO A 28 -4.94 -17.59 -2.33
CA PRO A 28 -3.89 -18.31 -3.03
C PRO A 28 -3.17 -17.42 -4.05
N TYR A 29 -1.86 -17.22 -3.91
CA TYR A 29 -1.07 -16.32 -4.76
C TYR A 29 -1.18 -16.67 -6.25
N LYS A 30 -1.20 -17.95 -6.61
CA LYS A 30 -1.34 -18.44 -8.00
C LYS A 30 -2.62 -17.97 -8.69
N GLU A 31 -3.67 -17.68 -7.93
CA GLU A 31 -4.96 -17.24 -8.46
C GLU A 31 -5.06 -15.71 -8.55
N VAL A 32 -4.16 -14.98 -7.88
CA VAL A 32 -4.23 -13.52 -7.82
C VAL A 32 -4.01 -12.91 -9.20
N LYS A 33 -4.90 -11.98 -9.57
CA LYS A 33 -4.77 -11.13 -10.75
C LYS A 33 -4.90 -9.67 -10.34
N VAL A 34 -4.30 -8.80 -11.15
CA VAL A 34 -4.48 -7.35 -11.06
C VAL A 34 -5.97 -7.02 -11.17
N ALA A 35 -6.52 -6.41 -10.12
CA ALA A 35 -7.94 -6.10 -10.05
C ALA A 35 -8.18 -4.81 -9.24
N PRO A 36 -7.87 -3.62 -9.78
CA PRO A 36 -8.04 -2.37 -9.02
C PRO A 36 -9.49 -2.16 -8.60
N SER A 37 -9.70 -1.69 -7.38
CA SER A 37 -11.00 -1.18 -6.93
C SER A 37 -11.28 0.19 -7.55
N ILE A 38 -10.23 1.00 -7.66
CA ILE A 38 -10.26 2.34 -8.21
C ILE A 38 -8.94 2.69 -8.91
N VAL A 39 -9.03 3.54 -9.93
CA VAL A 39 -7.91 4.18 -10.62
C VAL A 39 -8.10 5.68 -10.51
N LEU A 40 -7.12 6.38 -9.95
CA LEU A 40 -7.19 7.81 -9.64
C LEU A 40 -6.24 8.59 -10.53
N MET A 41 -6.80 9.38 -11.44
CA MET A 41 -6.09 10.28 -12.36
C MET A 41 -6.73 11.66 -12.24
N ALA A 42 -6.70 12.27 -11.05
CA ALA A 42 -7.49 13.46 -10.77
C ALA A 42 -6.82 14.38 -9.77
N ASP A 43 -6.51 15.62 -10.17
CA ASP A 43 -5.95 16.58 -9.24
C ASP A 43 -6.96 17.03 -8.17
N LYS A 44 -6.46 17.13 -6.93
CA LYS A 44 -7.22 17.54 -5.74
C LYS A 44 -8.40 16.61 -5.41
N ALA A 45 -8.28 15.31 -5.72
CA ALA A 45 -9.30 14.35 -5.30
C ALA A 45 -9.23 14.10 -3.78
N TRP A 46 -10.39 14.02 -3.14
CA TRP A 46 -10.51 13.85 -1.70
C TRP A 46 -11.46 12.70 -1.33
N PHE A 47 -11.01 11.86 -0.40
CA PHE A 47 -11.75 10.72 0.13
C PHE A 47 -11.84 10.81 1.64
N TYR A 48 -13.04 10.73 2.20
CA TYR A 48 -13.29 10.75 3.64
C TYR A 48 -14.16 9.56 4.08
N GLY A 49 -13.65 8.73 4.99
CA GLY A 49 -14.43 7.58 5.48
C GLY A 49 -14.70 6.51 4.40
N CYS A 50 -13.94 6.52 3.30
CA CYS A 50 -14.10 5.59 2.20
C CYS A 50 -13.37 4.27 2.45
N SER A 51 -13.83 3.22 1.79
CA SER A 51 -13.17 1.90 1.80
C SER A 51 -12.71 1.51 0.39
N PHE A 52 -11.51 0.96 0.26
CA PHE A 52 -10.93 0.47 -0.98
C PHE A 52 -10.52 -0.98 -0.78
N ILE A 53 -11.14 -1.91 -1.51
CA ILE A 53 -11.04 -3.34 -1.23
C ILE A 53 -10.74 -4.10 -2.53
N SER A 54 -9.59 -4.77 -2.57
CA SER A 54 -9.20 -5.76 -3.57
C SER A 54 -8.01 -6.57 -3.02
N VAL A 55 -7.30 -7.32 -3.88
CA VAL A 55 -6.11 -8.11 -3.49
C VAL A 55 -4.83 -7.54 -4.10
N GLN A 56 -4.72 -7.53 -5.42
CA GLN A 56 -3.59 -6.94 -6.13
C GLN A 56 -4.00 -5.61 -6.76
N ASP A 57 -3.16 -4.60 -6.58
CA ASP A 57 -3.29 -3.28 -7.18
C ASP A 57 -4.58 -2.53 -6.74
N THR A 58 -5.04 -2.72 -5.49
CA THR A 58 -6.33 -2.23 -4.97
C THR A 58 -6.61 -0.75 -5.27
N LEU A 59 -5.67 0.12 -4.92
CA LEU A 59 -5.74 1.56 -5.08
C LEU A 59 -4.64 1.99 -6.06
N ALA A 60 -5.02 2.17 -7.33
CA ALA A 60 -4.13 2.73 -8.34
C ALA A 60 -4.14 4.27 -8.20
N ASP A 61 -3.30 4.76 -7.29
CA ASP A 61 -3.05 6.17 -6.99
C ASP A 61 -2.13 6.79 -8.07
N PHE A 62 -2.68 7.03 -9.26
CA PHE A 62 -1.94 7.09 -10.51
C PHE A 62 -1.04 8.32 -10.63
N VAL A 63 -1.62 9.52 -10.55
CA VAL A 63 -0.97 10.81 -10.79
C VAL A 63 -1.77 11.92 -10.10
N ASP A 64 -1.14 13.08 -9.89
CA ASP A 64 -1.68 14.27 -9.24
C ASP A 64 -1.87 14.14 -7.72
N ARG A 65 -2.59 15.09 -7.12
CA ARG A 65 -2.70 15.24 -5.66
C ARG A 65 -3.96 14.60 -5.12
N HIS A 66 -3.80 13.71 -4.16
CA HIS A 66 -4.92 13.07 -3.50
C HIS A 66 -4.81 13.15 -1.97
N TYR A 67 -5.96 13.22 -1.31
CA TYR A 67 -6.04 13.16 0.14
C TYR A 67 -7.04 12.09 0.59
N PHE A 68 -6.61 11.22 1.48
CA PHE A 68 -7.42 10.15 2.07
C PHE A 68 -7.44 10.36 3.57
N LYS A 69 -8.64 10.48 4.16
CA LYS A 69 -8.79 10.70 5.60
C LYS A 69 -9.79 9.74 6.20
N ASN A 70 -9.41 9.08 7.30
CA ASN A 70 -10.24 8.10 7.98
C ASN A 70 -10.71 6.97 7.05
N CYS A 71 -9.92 6.62 6.02
CA CYS A 71 -10.27 5.59 5.06
C CYS A 71 -9.80 4.20 5.50
N TYR A 72 -10.39 3.17 4.91
CA TYR A 72 -9.94 1.79 5.02
C TYR A 72 -9.40 1.32 3.66
N ILE A 73 -8.19 0.77 3.63
CA ILE A 73 -7.57 0.29 2.39
C ILE A 73 -7.08 -1.13 2.64
N GLU A 74 -7.58 -2.09 1.85
CA GLU A 74 -7.28 -3.51 1.98
C GLU A 74 -6.67 -4.09 0.72
N GLY A 75 -5.61 -4.88 0.89
CA GLY A 75 -5.02 -5.66 -0.18
C GLY A 75 -3.78 -6.42 0.27
N ALA A 76 -3.10 -7.03 -0.69
CA ALA A 76 -1.96 -7.90 -0.45
C ALA A 76 -0.75 -7.57 -1.33
N ILE A 77 -0.94 -7.36 -2.64
CA ILE A 77 0.18 -7.13 -3.58
C ILE A 77 0.08 -5.72 -4.14
N ASP A 78 1.12 -4.91 -3.93
CA ASP A 78 1.25 -3.55 -4.46
C ASP A 78 -0.04 -2.73 -4.30
N PHE A 79 -0.73 -2.90 -3.18
CA PHE A 79 -2.14 -2.55 -3.15
C PHE A 79 -2.39 -1.04 -3.03
N ILE A 80 -1.34 -0.24 -2.81
CA ILE A 80 -1.30 1.20 -2.98
C ILE A 80 -0.11 1.54 -3.89
N TRP A 81 -0.36 1.92 -5.14
CA TRP A 81 0.70 1.98 -6.16
C TRP A 81 0.51 3.11 -7.15
N ARG A 82 1.56 3.33 -7.97
CA ARG A 82 1.74 4.42 -8.96
C ARG A 82 2.32 5.72 -8.36
N GLY A 83 2.12 6.85 -9.01
CA GLY A 83 2.90 8.09 -8.86
C GLY A 83 2.09 9.28 -8.33
N GLY A 84 1.03 9.05 -7.56
CA GLY A 84 0.32 10.14 -6.88
C GLY A 84 1.19 10.90 -5.86
N GLN A 85 0.85 12.16 -5.65
CA GLN A 85 1.32 12.99 -4.54
C GLN A 85 0.26 12.98 -3.44
N SER A 86 0.35 12.01 -2.54
CA SER A 86 -0.79 11.64 -1.71
C SER A 86 -0.49 11.61 -0.23
N ILE A 87 -1.46 12.08 0.55
CA ILE A 87 -1.47 11.94 2.01
C ILE A 87 -2.61 10.99 2.40
N TYR A 88 -2.24 9.96 3.16
CA TYR A 88 -3.12 9.02 3.83
C TYR A 88 -3.11 9.37 5.32
N GLU A 89 -4.16 9.99 5.83
CA GLU A 89 -4.25 10.44 7.21
C GLU A 89 -5.28 9.63 8.02
N LYS A 90 -4.86 9.07 9.15
CA LYS A 90 -5.75 8.30 10.05
C LYS A 90 -6.45 7.15 9.33
N CYS A 91 -5.82 6.60 8.30
CA CYS A 91 -6.35 5.46 7.57
C CYS A 91 -6.00 4.15 8.28
N VAL A 92 -6.87 3.15 8.10
CA VAL A 92 -6.55 1.76 8.40
C VAL A 92 -6.04 1.12 7.10
N ILE A 93 -4.83 0.59 7.17
CA ILE A 93 -4.19 -0.15 6.10
C ILE A 93 -4.24 -1.62 6.50
N TYR A 94 -5.08 -2.41 5.83
CA TYR A 94 -5.33 -3.81 6.14
C TYR A 94 -4.58 -4.72 5.17
N VAL A 95 -3.61 -5.45 5.71
CA VAL A 95 -2.79 -6.44 4.98
C VAL A 95 -3.55 -7.76 4.91
N LYS A 96 -3.97 -8.14 3.71
CA LYS A 96 -4.64 -9.42 3.46
C LYS A 96 -3.64 -10.55 3.33
N GLY A 97 -3.88 -11.66 4.04
CA GLY A 97 -3.05 -12.85 4.00
C GLY A 97 -3.07 -13.57 2.65
N MET A 98 -1.88 -14.00 2.21
CA MET A 98 -1.68 -14.81 1.01
C MET A 98 -0.93 -16.10 1.31
N THR A 99 -1.27 -17.17 0.60
CA THR A 99 -0.51 -18.43 0.59
C THR A 99 0.16 -18.64 -0.77
N LYS A 100 1.22 -19.46 -0.82
CA LYS A 100 1.92 -19.74 -2.09
C LYS A 100 1.04 -20.52 -3.09
N ASP A 101 0.57 -21.70 -2.69
CA ASP A 101 0.01 -22.69 -3.62
C ASP A 101 -1.37 -23.22 -3.21
N GLU A 102 -1.54 -23.64 -1.96
CA GLU A 102 -2.80 -24.14 -1.40
C GLU A 102 -2.98 -23.57 0.02
N MET A 103 -4.16 -23.73 0.63
CA MET A 103 -4.34 -23.47 2.06
C MET A 103 -3.59 -24.53 2.86
N VAL A 104 -2.26 -24.40 2.92
CA VAL A 104 -1.43 -25.38 3.62
C VAL A 104 -1.72 -25.24 5.11
N GLU A 105 -2.24 -26.31 5.72
CA GLU A 105 -2.29 -26.48 7.17
C GLU A 105 -0.86 -26.33 7.73
N GLY A 106 -0.63 -25.27 8.52
CA GLY A 106 0.69 -24.89 9.04
C GLY A 106 1.52 -23.95 8.14
N GLY A 107 0.95 -23.43 7.04
CA GLY A 107 1.66 -22.73 5.96
C GLY A 107 2.19 -21.32 6.28
N ALA A 108 3.47 -21.10 6.00
CA ALA A 108 4.08 -19.77 6.01
C ALA A 108 3.36 -18.84 5.01
N MET A 109 2.89 -17.68 5.50
CA MET A 109 2.29 -16.64 4.66
C MET A 109 3.32 -16.08 3.68
N LEU A 110 2.89 -15.84 2.44
CA LEU A 110 3.71 -15.13 1.47
C LEU A 110 3.64 -13.63 1.77
N PRO A 111 4.78 -12.94 1.99
CA PRO A 111 4.78 -11.50 2.18
C PRO A 111 4.25 -10.76 0.94
N GLY A 112 3.30 -9.87 1.16
CA GLY A 112 2.83 -8.89 0.21
C GLY A 112 3.62 -7.58 0.23
N PHE A 113 3.09 -6.56 -0.43
CA PHE A 113 3.66 -5.21 -0.47
C PHE A 113 2.54 -4.18 -0.30
N ILE A 114 2.65 -3.34 0.73
CA ILE A 114 1.67 -2.26 0.95
C ILE A 114 1.78 -1.22 -0.14
N THR A 115 3.01 -0.77 -0.42
CA THR A 115 3.25 0.28 -1.41
C THR A 115 4.13 -0.17 -2.57
N ALA A 116 3.81 0.35 -3.76
CA ALA A 116 4.67 0.28 -4.94
C ALA A 116 4.70 1.65 -5.63
N GLN A 117 5.39 2.61 -4.99
CA GLN A 117 5.37 4.01 -5.41
C GLN A 117 6.30 4.24 -6.61
N GLY A 118 5.79 4.97 -7.60
CA GLY A 118 6.33 5.06 -8.95
C GLY A 118 7.03 6.36 -9.34
N ARG A 119 7.57 7.14 -8.40
CA ARG A 119 8.32 8.37 -8.67
C ARG A 119 9.55 8.09 -9.54
N GLN A 120 9.75 8.87 -10.60
CA GLN A 120 10.74 8.57 -11.64
C GLN A 120 11.98 9.48 -11.66
N SER A 121 11.99 10.62 -10.99
CA SER A 121 13.13 11.55 -10.98
C SER A 121 13.19 12.39 -9.70
N GLU A 122 14.30 13.11 -9.50
CA GLU A 122 14.45 14.04 -8.38
C GLU A 122 13.43 15.20 -8.44
N GLN A 123 13.13 15.69 -9.65
CA GLN A 123 12.24 16.83 -9.88
C GLN A 123 10.76 16.47 -9.69
N ASP A 124 10.43 15.19 -9.76
CA ASP A 124 9.07 14.69 -9.55
C ASP A 124 8.65 14.88 -8.08
N THR A 125 7.56 15.61 -7.87
CA THR A 125 7.02 15.93 -6.53
C THR A 125 6.12 14.86 -5.94
N SER A 126 5.87 13.75 -6.65
CA SER A 126 5.03 12.63 -6.20
C SER A 126 5.59 11.86 -5.00
N GLY A 127 4.74 11.19 -4.25
CA GLY A 127 5.15 10.48 -3.04
C GLY A 127 3.95 10.12 -2.19
N PHE A 128 4.11 9.08 -1.36
CA PHE A 128 3.07 8.68 -0.42
C PHE A 128 3.48 9.00 1.00
N VAL A 129 2.59 9.68 1.73
CA VAL A 129 2.77 9.96 3.16
C VAL A 129 1.63 9.34 3.94
N PHE A 130 1.95 8.39 4.81
CA PHE A 130 1.03 7.77 5.74
C PHE A 130 1.19 8.40 7.12
N LYS A 131 0.18 9.16 7.55
CA LYS A 131 0.23 10.00 8.74
C LYS A 131 -0.82 9.54 9.75
N TYR A 132 -0.39 9.14 10.95
CA TYR A 132 -1.30 8.65 12.01
C TYR A 132 -2.13 7.43 11.60
N CYS A 133 -1.62 6.63 10.66
CA CYS A 133 -2.31 5.44 10.19
C CYS A 133 -2.15 4.28 11.17
N VAL A 134 -2.95 3.24 10.95
CA VAL A 134 -2.79 1.93 11.59
C VAL A 134 -2.61 0.88 10.51
N ILE A 135 -1.49 0.17 10.55
CA ILE A 135 -1.24 -1.02 9.73
C ILE A 135 -1.53 -2.25 10.58
N LYS A 136 -2.45 -3.09 10.10
CA LYS A 136 -2.83 -4.37 10.71
C LYS A 136 -3.30 -5.34 9.63
N GLY A 137 -3.60 -6.57 9.98
CA GLY A 137 -4.10 -7.53 8.99
C GLY A 137 -4.05 -8.96 9.48
N ASP A 138 -4.46 -9.87 8.60
CA ASP A 138 -4.34 -11.32 8.74
C ASP A 138 -3.21 -11.89 7.86
N GLY A 139 -2.39 -11.01 7.26
CA GLY A 139 -1.27 -11.35 6.40
C GLY A 139 0.09 -10.89 6.89
N THR A 140 1.07 -11.02 6.01
CA THR A 140 2.43 -10.49 6.18
C THR A 140 2.77 -9.62 4.98
N ALA A 141 3.49 -8.52 5.16
CA ALA A 141 3.89 -7.64 4.08
C ALA A 141 5.20 -6.88 4.35
N PHE A 142 5.82 -6.44 3.26
CA PHE A 142 6.73 -5.29 3.26
C PHE A 142 5.91 -3.99 3.30
N LEU A 143 6.48 -2.96 3.92
CA LEU A 143 5.98 -1.58 3.85
C LEU A 143 5.93 -1.07 2.41
N GLY A 144 6.88 -1.50 1.58
CA GLY A 144 6.84 -1.20 0.16
C GLY A 144 7.98 -1.76 -0.64
N ARG A 145 7.83 -1.65 -1.96
CA ARG A 145 8.90 -1.85 -2.93
C ARG A 145 9.01 -0.71 -3.92
N ALA A 146 10.23 -0.43 -4.39
CA ALA A 146 10.48 0.69 -5.29
C ALA A 146 10.05 0.37 -6.73
N TYR A 147 8.81 0.71 -7.10
CA TYR A 147 8.30 0.49 -8.47
C TYR A 147 9.12 1.24 -9.54
N ARG A 148 9.76 2.35 -9.15
CA ARG A 148 10.66 3.17 -9.96
C ARG A 148 11.85 3.67 -9.11
N GLY A 149 12.95 4.05 -9.76
CA GLY A 149 14.24 4.32 -9.12
C GLY A 149 14.29 5.51 -8.14
N TYR A 150 13.28 6.38 -8.14
CA TYR A 150 13.20 7.51 -7.21
C TYR A 150 12.02 7.39 -6.23
N SER A 151 11.54 6.16 -6.02
CA SER A 151 10.37 5.84 -5.20
C SER A 151 10.40 6.55 -3.85
N ARG A 152 9.28 7.14 -3.44
CA ARG A 152 9.19 7.94 -2.20
C ARG A 152 7.97 7.58 -1.36
N VAL A 153 8.23 7.01 -0.19
CA VAL A 153 7.20 6.61 0.79
C VAL A 153 7.65 6.97 2.20
N VAL A 154 6.78 7.64 2.94
CA VAL A 154 7.01 8.03 4.34
C VAL A 154 5.86 7.51 5.20
N PHE A 155 6.20 6.72 6.22
CA PHE A 155 5.30 6.42 7.34
C PHE A 155 5.66 7.31 8.52
N TYR A 156 4.72 8.15 8.95
CA TYR A 156 4.88 9.09 10.05
C TYR A 156 3.84 8.81 11.15
N ALA A 157 4.32 8.59 12.38
CA ALA A 157 3.49 8.33 13.55
C ALA A 157 2.44 7.25 13.29
N THR A 158 2.82 6.20 12.55
CA THR A 158 1.95 5.11 12.14
C THR A 158 2.16 3.92 13.08
N SER A 159 1.07 3.35 13.59
CA SER A 159 1.12 2.12 14.40
C SER A 159 1.15 0.91 13.49
N MET A 160 2.10 0.00 13.69
CA MET A 160 2.32 -1.20 12.87
C MET A 160 2.24 -2.44 13.74
N SER A 161 1.27 -3.32 13.47
CA SER A 161 1.25 -4.65 14.10
C SER A 161 2.36 -5.54 13.51
N ASN A 162 2.50 -6.75 14.02
CA ASN A 162 3.50 -7.75 13.60
C ASN A 162 3.35 -8.28 12.16
N VAL A 163 2.49 -7.68 11.33
CA VAL A 163 2.33 -8.04 9.91
C VAL A 163 3.51 -7.56 9.05
N ILE A 164 4.34 -6.65 9.56
CA ILE A 164 5.49 -6.11 8.82
C ILE A 164 6.69 -7.05 8.96
N VAL A 165 7.26 -7.50 7.84
CA VAL A 165 8.50 -8.29 7.85
C VAL A 165 9.68 -7.45 8.34
N PRO A 166 10.68 -8.03 9.04
CA PRO A 166 11.82 -7.29 9.59
C PRO A 166 12.55 -6.40 8.57
N GLN A 167 12.71 -6.87 7.33
CA GLN A 167 13.32 -6.15 6.22
C GLN A 167 12.63 -4.82 5.92
N GLY A 168 11.30 -4.74 6.10
CA GLY A 168 10.48 -3.56 5.87
C GLY A 168 10.33 -3.17 4.40
N TRP A 169 11.41 -3.11 3.63
CA TRP A 169 11.47 -2.51 2.29
C TRP A 169 12.19 -3.41 1.28
N ASP A 170 11.88 -3.23 -0.01
CA ASP A 170 12.55 -3.90 -1.12
C ASP A 170 12.87 -2.89 -2.26
N ALA A 171 14.13 -2.79 -2.69
CA ALA A 171 14.54 -1.95 -3.82
C ALA A 171 14.02 -2.47 -5.19
N TRP A 172 13.46 -3.69 -5.20
CA TRP A 172 12.92 -4.38 -6.36
C TRP A 172 13.95 -4.52 -7.50
N LEU A 173 13.73 -3.84 -8.62
CA LEU A 173 14.62 -3.86 -9.78
C LEU A 173 15.69 -2.75 -9.73
N ASN A 174 15.69 -1.90 -8.70
CA ASN A 174 16.62 -0.77 -8.56
C ASN A 174 17.73 -1.06 -7.54
N LYS A 175 18.12 -2.33 -7.40
CA LYS A 175 19.20 -2.74 -6.51
C LYS A 175 20.53 -2.11 -6.95
N GLY A 176 21.26 -1.51 -6.03
CA GLY A 176 22.46 -0.73 -6.31
C GLY A 176 22.22 0.75 -6.63
N GLU A 177 20.98 1.22 -6.59
CA GLU A 177 20.60 2.64 -6.72
C GLU A 177 19.72 3.11 -5.54
N GLU A 178 19.88 2.48 -4.37
CA GLU A 178 19.07 2.76 -3.17
C GLU A 178 19.23 4.19 -2.66
N ASP A 179 20.34 4.86 -2.98
CA ASP A 179 20.61 6.26 -2.64
C ASP A 179 19.62 7.25 -3.27
N LYS A 180 18.94 6.85 -4.34
CA LYS A 180 17.90 7.65 -5.02
C LYS A 180 16.50 7.44 -4.44
N ILE A 181 16.30 6.37 -3.67
CA ILE A 181 15.03 5.97 -3.08
C ILE A 181 14.85 6.67 -1.73
N THR A 182 13.63 7.12 -1.44
CA THR A 182 13.28 7.70 -0.14
C THR A 182 12.23 6.86 0.57
N PHE A 183 12.68 5.93 1.40
CA PHE A 183 11.82 5.18 2.32
C PHE A 183 12.11 5.56 3.76
N ALA A 184 11.07 6.00 4.48
CA ALA A 184 11.24 6.51 5.84
C ALA A 184 10.14 6.05 6.78
N GLU A 185 10.54 5.71 8.01
CA GLU A 185 9.68 5.42 9.15
C GLU A 185 10.04 6.38 10.29
N VAL A 186 9.13 7.29 10.63
CA VAL A 186 9.36 8.37 11.61
C VAL A 186 8.32 8.28 12.72
N ASN A 187 8.76 8.12 13.97
CA ASN A 187 7.89 7.99 15.15
C ASN A 187 6.84 6.86 15.03
N CYS A 188 7.11 5.83 14.23
CA CYS A 188 6.26 4.64 14.13
C CYS A 188 6.35 3.78 15.39
N THR A 189 5.27 3.11 15.75
CA THR A 189 5.15 2.31 16.98
C THR A 189 4.54 0.94 16.70
N GLY A 190 4.58 0.04 17.69
CA GLY A 190 4.07 -1.32 17.57
C GLY A 190 5.14 -2.32 17.13
N GLU A 191 4.81 -3.61 17.21
CA GLU A 191 5.75 -4.71 16.97
C GLU A 191 6.38 -4.65 15.56
N GLY A 192 5.59 -4.32 14.54
CA GLY A 192 6.07 -4.18 13.17
C GLY A 192 6.96 -2.96 12.93
N ALA A 193 7.00 -2.00 13.87
CA ALA A 193 7.86 -0.82 13.77
C ALA A 193 9.27 -1.07 14.32
N ASN A 194 9.58 -2.28 14.80
CA ASN A 194 10.95 -2.64 15.17
C ASN A 194 11.85 -2.59 13.94
N LYS A 195 12.85 -1.69 13.97
CA LYS A 195 13.78 -1.45 12.86
C LYS A 195 14.94 -2.44 12.80
N GLN A 196 15.08 -3.35 13.76
CA GLN A 196 16.10 -4.40 13.72
C GLN A 196 15.87 -5.29 12.50
N GLY A 197 16.88 -5.37 11.62
CA GLY A 197 16.80 -6.14 10.38
C GLY A 197 16.15 -5.42 9.20
N ARG A 198 15.85 -4.11 9.32
CA ARG A 198 15.47 -3.29 8.16
C ARG A 198 16.56 -3.34 7.10
N ALA A 199 16.15 -3.29 5.83
CA ALA A 199 17.06 -3.15 4.71
C ALA A 199 17.98 -1.94 4.91
N ALA A 200 19.26 -2.11 4.56
CA ALA A 200 20.29 -1.07 4.63
C ALA A 200 20.24 -0.16 3.41
#